data_AF-A0A7C5CJ82-F1
#
_entry.id   AF-A0A7C5CJ82-F1
#
_cell.length_a   1.000
_cell.length_b   1.000
_cell.length_c   1.000
_cell.angle_alpha   90.00
_cell.angle_beta   90.00
_cell.angle_gamma   90.00
#
_symmetry.space_group_name_H-M   'P 1'
#
loop_
_entity.id
_entity.type
_entity.pdbx_description
1 polymer ?
#
loop_
_entity_poly.entity_id
_entity_poly.type
_entity_poly.pdbx_seq_one_letter_code
_entity_poly.pdbx_strand_id
1 'polypeptide(L)'
;FIDFPVKSYEDFLNIKRRYNPNDPKRYPKNWNELVKSYRRRDYPLCATIRGPFWWTRDMMGLKRLLLNMRREPKFVKEVMDFCAEFHIGVLHKALDEIELDYIVLSEDMAYKKGPMIGPSMMKEIMSSSYVDLVKFFRDHGVKVIFVDSDGNIEPLIPIWLKLGINGILPCEVAAGMDVVKLGKKYPGLIMMGGIDKRELSKDIEAIKKEVTYKVPPLVKRRGYFPGVDHAEPPDIPLKNFEYFVSLLKDLCGWKN
;
A
#
# COMPACT_ATOMS: atom_id res chain seq x y z
N PHE A 1 -5.41 21.36 5.99
CA PHE A 1 -4.13 21.98 6.36
C PHE A 1 -4.10 23.41 5.85
N ILE A 2 -3.62 24.36 6.66
CA ILE A 2 -3.41 25.75 6.22
C ILE A 2 -2.08 25.88 5.46
N ASP A 3 -1.07 25.07 5.81
CA ASP A 3 0.24 25.05 5.14
C ASP A 3 1.00 23.73 5.45
N PHE A 4 2.10 23.50 4.73
CA PHE A 4 3.02 22.37 4.90
C PHE A 4 4.18 22.71 5.85
N PRO A 5 4.55 21.82 6.78
CA PRO A 5 5.52 22.13 7.84
C PRO A 5 6.97 22.22 7.38
N VAL A 6 7.36 21.62 6.24
CA VAL A 6 8.75 21.54 5.78
C VAL A 6 8.93 22.30 4.47
N LYS A 7 9.49 23.51 4.55
CA LYS A 7 9.80 24.33 3.36
C LYS A 7 11.30 24.41 3.08
N SER A 8 12.12 24.20 4.11
CA SER A 8 13.57 24.22 4.13
C SER A 8 14.15 23.07 4.96
N TYR A 9 15.47 22.88 4.90
CA TYR A 9 16.17 21.90 5.74
C TYR A 9 16.04 22.20 7.24
N GLU A 10 16.09 23.48 7.61
CA GLU A 10 15.92 23.90 9.02
C GLU A 10 14.52 23.56 9.55
N ASP A 11 13.47 23.74 8.73
CA ASP A 11 12.12 23.32 9.10
C ASP A 11 12.05 21.80 9.33
N PHE A 12 12.76 21.02 8.51
CA PHE A 12 12.85 19.58 8.68
C PHE A 12 13.54 19.20 9.99
N LEU A 13 14.66 19.84 10.35
CA LEU A 13 15.32 19.59 11.62
C LEU A 13 14.42 19.92 12.81
N ASN A 14 13.65 21.02 12.71
CA ASN A 14 12.72 21.43 13.76
C ASN A 14 11.53 20.46 13.88
N ILE A 15 10.98 19.96 12.77
CA ILE A 15 9.89 18.97 12.83
C ILE A 15 10.40 17.62 13.33
N LYS A 16 11.60 17.18 12.90
CA LYS A 16 12.23 15.90 13.28
C LYS A 16 12.29 15.73 14.79
N ARG A 17 12.61 16.79 15.54
CA ARG A 17 12.66 16.79 17.02
C ARG A 17 11.32 16.43 17.69
N ARG A 18 10.19 16.60 17.01
CA ARG A 18 8.85 16.29 17.55
C ARG A 18 8.46 14.82 17.37
N TYR A 19 9.21 14.07 16.58
CA TYR A 19 8.96 12.67 16.26
C TYR A 19 9.79 11.75 17.17
N ASN A 20 9.34 11.59 18.41
CA ASN A 20 9.89 10.57 19.31
C ASN A 20 9.20 9.21 19.04
N PRO A 21 9.93 8.17 18.55
CA PRO A 21 9.36 6.84 18.34
C PRO A 21 9.12 6.09 19.66
N ASN A 22 9.85 6.43 20.72
CA ASN A 22 9.79 5.77 22.03
C ASN A 22 8.77 6.39 22.99
N ASP A 23 7.98 7.37 22.54
CA ASP A 23 6.92 7.94 23.38
C ASP A 23 5.90 6.83 23.74
N PRO A 24 5.65 6.53 25.01
CA PRO A 24 4.72 5.47 25.40
C PRO A 24 3.30 5.70 24.87
N LYS A 25 2.91 6.94 24.54
CA LYS A 25 1.63 7.29 23.94
C LYS A 25 1.50 6.87 22.47
N ARG A 26 2.56 6.36 21.84
CA ARG A 26 2.49 5.71 20.50
C ARG A 26 1.64 4.45 20.52
N TYR A 27 1.49 3.84 21.70
CA TYR A 27 0.69 2.65 21.90
C TYR A 27 -0.56 2.95 22.72
N PRO A 28 -1.68 2.29 22.41
CA PRO A 28 -2.90 2.46 23.19
C PRO A 28 -2.69 1.89 24.61
N LYS A 29 -3.38 2.48 25.59
CA LYS A 29 -3.24 2.07 27.01
C LYS A 29 -3.54 0.58 27.25
N ASN A 30 -4.40 -0.01 26.43
CA ASN A 30 -4.78 -1.43 26.47
C ASN A 30 -3.93 -2.34 25.57
N TRP A 31 -2.72 -1.92 25.17
CA TRP A 31 -1.86 -2.69 24.27
C TRP A 31 -1.68 -4.15 24.69
N ASN A 32 -1.44 -4.43 25.98
CA ASN A 32 -1.26 -5.80 26.47
C ASN A 32 -2.49 -6.69 26.27
N GLU A 33 -3.70 -6.12 26.29
CA GLU A 33 -4.94 -6.84 26.00
C GLU A 33 -5.06 -7.12 24.50
N LEU A 34 -4.71 -6.15 23.66
CA LEU A 34 -4.67 -6.31 22.21
C LEU A 34 -3.69 -7.42 21.80
N VAL A 35 -2.50 -7.46 22.39
CA VAL A 35 -1.51 -8.54 22.14
C VAL A 35 -2.10 -9.92 22.44
N LYS A 36 -2.77 -10.08 23.59
CA LYS A 36 -3.45 -11.35 23.94
C LYS A 36 -4.55 -11.73 22.96
N SER A 37 -5.25 -10.74 22.41
CA SER A 37 -6.28 -10.95 21.39
C SER A 37 -5.63 -11.38 20.06
N TYR A 38 -4.65 -10.62 19.57
CA TYR A 38 -3.98 -10.87 18.30
C TYR A 38 -3.23 -12.21 18.25
N ARG A 39 -2.72 -12.70 19.38
CA ARG A 39 -2.10 -14.03 19.47
C ARG A 39 -3.09 -15.20 19.37
N ARG A 40 -4.39 -14.95 19.51
CA ARG A 40 -5.46 -15.96 19.46
C ARG A 40 -6.41 -15.76 18.28
N ARG A 41 -6.08 -14.85 17.36
CA ARG A 41 -6.91 -14.54 16.20
C ARG A 41 -6.96 -15.70 15.21
N ASP A 42 -8.04 -15.74 14.43
CA ASP A 42 -8.27 -16.64 13.30
C ASP A 42 -8.37 -15.88 11.95
N TYR A 43 -8.03 -14.59 11.96
CA TYR A 43 -8.06 -13.69 10.79
C TYR A 43 -6.69 -13.09 10.47
N PRO A 44 -6.42 -12.70 9.21
CA PRO A 44 -5.20 -11.99 8.84
C PRO A 44 -5.08 -10.65 9.56
N LEU A 45 -3.92 -10.36 10.12
CA LEU A 45 -3.60 -9.09 10.77
C LEU A 45 -2.59 -8.31 9.94
N CYS A 46 -2.85 -7.02 9.75
CA CYS A 46 -1.95 -6.13 9.04
C CYS A 46 -1.71 -4.84 9.80
N ALA A 47 -0.62 -4.17 9.43
CA ALA A 47 -0.42 -2.77 9.73
C ALA A 47 -0.25 -1.98 8.43
N THR A 48 -0.83 -0.79 8.42
CA THR A 48 -0.68 0.18 7.35
C THR A 48 0.18 1.32 7.87
N ILE A 49 1.24 1.66 7.15
CA ILE A 49 2.07 2.83 7.43
C ILE A 49 2.10 3.75 6.23
N ARG A 50 2.43 5.02 6.49
CA ARG A 50 2.71 5.97 5.42
C ARG A 50 4.04 5.57 4.79
N GLY A 51 4.03 5.40 3.48
CA GLY A 51 5.24 5.15 2.72
C GLY A 51 6.12 6.41 2.64
N PRO A 52 7.41 6.27 2.32
CA PRO A 52 8.33 7.39 2.22
C PRO A 52 7.85 8.53 1.30
N PHE A 53 7.22 8.24 0.15
CA PHE A 53 6.74 9.30 -0.76
C PHE A 53 5.55 10.05 -0.18
N TRP A 54 4.52 9.34 0.30
CA TRP A 54 3.36 9.99 0.91
C TRP A 54 3.78 10.84 2.10
N TRP A 55 4.59 10.29 3.00
CA TRP A 55 4.96 11.00 4.21
C TRP A 55 5.72 12.29 3.91
N THR A 56 6.66 12.25 2.97
CA THR A 56 7.35 13.47 2.51
C THR A 56 6.39 14.43 1.80
N ARG A 57 5.39 13.94 1.06
CA ARG A 57 4.34 14.76 0.45
C ARG A 57 3.52 15.50 1.52
N ASP A 58 3.16 14.85 2.63
CA ASP A 58 2.47 15.48 3.76
C ASP A 58 3.34 16.54 4.45
N MET A 59 4.67 16.36 4.44
CA MET A 59 5.60 17.32 5.06
C MET A 59 5.86 18.55 4.19
N MET A 60 6.04 18.38 2.88
CA MET A 60 6.54 19.43 1.99
C MET A 60 5.48 19.99 1.04
N GLY A 61 4.41 19.23 0.82
CA GLY A 61 3.49 19.41 -0.29
C GLY A 61 4.03 18.85 -1.60
N LEU A 62 3.14 18.34 -2.45
CA LEU A 62 3.50 17.62 -3.69
C LEU A 62 4.39 18.45 -4.63
N LYS A 63 4.02 19.71 -4.88
CA LYS A 63 4.79 20.59 -5.79
C LYS A 63 6.22 20.79 -5.33
N ARG A 64 6.44 21.04 -4.03
CA ARG A 64 7.78 21.24 -3.47
C ARG A 64 8.57 19.96 -3.48
N LEU A 65 7.95 18.84 -3.10
CA LEU A 65 8.56 17.51 -3.16
C LEU A 65 9.11 17.23 -4.57
N LEU A 66 8.28 17.33 -5.60
CA LEU A 66 8.70 17.02 -6.98
C LEU A 66 9.80 17.95 -7.49
N LEU A 67 9.78 19.24 -7.12
CA LEU A 67 10.87 20.17 -7.46
C LEU A 67 12.17 19.81 -6.72
N ASN A 68 12.09 19.49 -5.43
CA ASN A 68 13.25 19.19 -4.60
C ASN A 68 13.85 17.81 -4.92
N MET A 69 13.08 16.85 -5.43
CA MET A 69 13.66 15.59 -5.92
C MET A 69 14.68 15.81 -7.04
N ARG A 70 14.57 16.90 -7.80
CA ARG A 70 15.57 17.28 -8.81
C ARG A 70 16.62 18.25 -8.27
N ARG A 71 16.20 19.24 -7.47
CA ARG A 71 17.09 20.33 -7.01
C ARG A 71 17.94 19.95 -5.79
N GLU A 72 17.35 19.21 -4.87
CA GLU A 72 17.93 18.85 -3.56
C GLU A 72 17.65 17.36 -3.24
N PRO A 73 18.03 16.40 -4.11
CA PRO A 73 17.68 14.98 -3.95
C PRO A 73 18.18 14.38 -2.63
N LYS A 74 19.34 14.85 -2.12
CA LYS A 74 19.88 14.41 -0.83
C LYS A 74 18.99 14.81 0.34
N PHE A 75 18.43 16.02 0.31
CA PHE A 75 17.50 16.48 1.33
C PHE A 75 16.22 15.65 1.30
N VAL A 76 15.61 15.46 0.12
CA VAL A 76 14.41 14.62 0.00
C VAL A 76 14.67 13.20 0.48
N LYS A 77 15.81 12.62 0.10
CA LYS A 77 16.24 11.30 0.58
C LYS A 77 16.33 11.26 2.10
N GLU A 78 16.91 12.25 2.75
CA GLU A 78 17.00 12.30 4.22
C GLU A 78 15.63 12.36 4.90
N VAL A 79 14.68 13.10 4.31
CA VAL A 79 13.29 13.10 4.82
C VAL A 79 12.66 11.72 4.65
N MET A 80 12.88 11.04 3.53
CA MET A 80 12.35 9.70 3.27
C MET A 80 12.98 8.63 4.15
N ASP A 81 14.28 8.70 4.39
CA ASP A 81 15.00 7.79 5.29
C ASP A 81 14.52 8.00 6.74
N PHE A 82 14.30 9.24 7.15
CA PHE A 82 13.72 9.53 8.47
C PHE A 82 12.29 8.94 8.62
N CYS A 83 11.53 8.82 7.53
CA CYS A 83 10.23 8.12 7.54
C CYS A 83 10.40 6.66 7.98
N ALA A 84 11.35 5.96 7.32
CA ALA A 84 11.66 4.57 7.61
C ALA A 84 12.18 4.41 9.04
N GLU A 85 13.17 5.22 9.45
CA GLU A 85 13.71 5.22 10.82
C GLU A 85 12.62 5.37 11.88
N PHE A 86 11.71 6.34 11.68
CA PHE A 86 10.63 6.61 12.61
C PHE A 86 9.63 5.44 12.66
N HIS A 87 9.21 4.91 11.51
CA HIS A 87 8.29 3.77 11.46
C HIS A 87 8.89 2.51 12.08
N ILE A 88 10.16 2.21 11.80
CA ILE A 88 10.88 1.09 12.42
C ILE A 88 10.93 1.26 13.94
N GLY A 89 11.34 2.44 14.42
CA GLY A 89 11.41 2.71 15.86
C GLY A 89 10.06 2.58 16.56
N VAL A 90 8.98 3.07 15.94
CA VAL A 90 7.62 2.93 16.50
C VAL A 90 7.17 1.48 16.49
N LEU A 91 7.34 0.75 15.39
CA LEU A 91 6.78 -0.59 15.19
C LEU A 91 7.58 -1.71 15.84
N HIS A 92 8.83 -1.47 16.25
CA HIS A 92 9.70 -2.49 16.83
C HIS A 92 9.01 -3.25 17.97
N LYS A 93 8.48 -2.52 18.96
CA LYS A 93 7.74 -3.13 20.07
C LYS A 93 6.55 -3.97 19.60
N ALA A 94 5.78 -3.48 18.63
CA ALA A 94 4.62 -4.20 18.13
C ALA A 94 5.04 -5.53 17.51
N LEU A 95 6.04 -5.52 16.64
CA LEU A 95 6.48 -6.70 15.90
C LEU A 95 7.27 -7.69 16.77
N ASP A 96 7.84 -7.27 17.89
CA ASP A 96 8.40 -8.17 18.91
C ASP A 96 7.30 -8.94 19.66
N GLU A 97 6.10 -8.37 19.79
CA GLU A 97 5.04 -8.90 20.63
C GLU A 97 3.94 -9.63 19.84
N ILE A 98 3.75 -9.29 18.56
CA ILE A 98 2.74 -9.86 17.66
C ILE A 98 3.29 -10.11 16.25
N GLU A 99 2.76 -11.13 15.59
CA GLU A 99 3.07 -11.42 14.19
C GLU A 99 2.04 -10.76 13.27
N LEU A 100 2.52 -10.10 12.21
CA LEU A 100 1.68 -9.57 11.13
C LEU A 100 1.75 -10.47 9.89
N ASP A 101 0.61 -10.68 9.26
CA ASP A 101 0.49 -11.48 8.03
C ASP A 101 0.98 -10.68 6.81
N TYR A 102 0.72 -9.37 6.80
CA TYR A 102 1.16 -8.46 5.75
C TYR A 102 1.27 -7.01 6.24
N ILE A 103 2.00 -6.20 5.46
CA ILE A 103 2.12 -4.75 5.64
C ILE A 103 1.62 -4.03 4.39
N VAL A 104 1.04 -2.85 4.58
CA VAL A 104 0.71 -1.90 3.50
C VAL A 104 1.52 -0.62 3.67
N LEU A 105 2.24 -0.23 2.63
CA LEU A 105 2.90 1.07 2.50
C LEU A 105 2.02 2.00 1.66
N SER A 106 1.39 2.98 2.28
CA SER A 106 0.55 3.98 1.58
C SER A 106 1.41 5.04 0.91
N GLU A 107 1.42 5.09 -0.42
CA GLU A 107 2.27 6.01 -1.20
C GLU A 107 1.49 7.08 -1.99
N ASP A 108 0.39 6.71 -2.67
CA ASP A 108 -0.33 7.60 -3.61
C ASP A 108 0.60 8.45 -4.48
N MET A 109 1.37 7.74 -5.30
CA MET A 109 2.48 8.30 -6.07
C MET A 109 2.30 8.16 -7.57
N ALA A 110 1.10 7.86 -8.05
CA ALA A 110 0.79 7.78 -9.47
C ALA A 110 -0.54 8.45 -9.83
N TYR A 111 -0.74 8.60 -11.14
CA TYR A 111 -1.98 9.06 -11.75
C TYR A 111 -2.25 8.21 -13.00
N LYS A 112 -3.33 8.49 -13.73
CA LYS A 112 -3.78 7.63 -14.86
C LYS A 112 -2.72 7.32 -15.92
N LYS A 113 -1.77 8.23 -16.19
CA LYS A 113 -0.75 8.02 -17.24
C LYS A 113 0.59 7.49 -16.72
N GLY A 114 0.71 7.26 -15.41
CA GLY A 114 1.93 6.72 -14.83
C GLY A 114 2.25 7.30 -13.44
N PRO A 115 3.41 6.92 -12.91
CA PRO A 115 3.92 7.47 -11.66
C PRO A 115 4.25 8.95 -11.75
N MET A 116 4.13 9.66 -10.62
CA MET A 116 4.57 11.05 -10.48
C MET A 116 6.09 11.20 -10.54
N ILE A 117 6.83 10.11 -10.29
CA ILE A 117 8.29 10.06 -10.34
C ILE A 117 8.76 8.90 -11.22
N GLY A 118 9.81 9.13 -12.01
CA GLY A 118 10.33 8.10 -12.90
C GLY A 118 11.01 6.94 -12.14
N PRO A 119 11.15 5.76 -12.79
CA PRO A 119 11.84 4.60 -12.22
C PRO A 119 13.27 4.90 -11.71
N SER A 120 14.03 5.75 -12.41
CA SER A 120 15.38 6.14 -11.98
C SER A 120 15.37 6.92 -10.66
N MET A 121 14.44 7.87 -10.53
CA MET A 121 14.32 8.72 -9.35
C MET A 121 13.84 7.93 -8.13
N MET A 122 12.88 7.02 -8.32
CA MET A 122 12.49 6.07 -7.28
C MET A 122 13.70 5.25 -6.81
N LYS A 123 14.47 4.70 -7.76
CA LYS A 123 15.65 3.90 -7.44
C LYS A 123 16.71 4.70 -6.67
N GLU A 124 16.99 5.93 -7.07
CA GLU A 124 18.06 6.74 -6.48
C GLU A 124 17.68 7.33 -5.12
N ILE A 125 16.43 7.78 -4.95
CA ILE A 125 16.00 8.55 -3.78
C ILE A 125 15.30 7.68 -2.75
N MET A 126 14.54 6.66 -3.16
CA MET A 126 13.66 5.90 -2.27
C MET A 126 14.18 4.50 -1.89
N SER A 127 15.17 3.96 -2.60
CA SER A 127 15.58 2.57 -2.36
C SER A 127 16.07 2.33 -0.94
N SER A 128 16.79 3.27 -0.31
CA SER A 128 17.30 3.08 1.06
C SER A 128 16.16 2.89 2.07
N SER A 129 15.21 3.82 2.09
CA SER A 129 14.06 3.75 3.00
C SER A 129 13.23 2.49 2.78
N TYR A 130 13.03 2.05 1.53
CA TYR A 130 12.38 0.76 1.27
C TYR A 130 13.21 -0.43 1.72
N VAL A 131 14.53 -0.44 1.50
CA VAL A 131 15.40 -1.55 1.93
C VAL A 131 15.35 -1.70 3.45
N ASP A 132 15.44 -0.61 4.19
CA ASP A 132 15.40 -0.63 5.66
C ASP A 132 14.05 -1.15 6.17
N LEU A 133 12.94 -0.64 5.61
CA LEU A 133 11.59 -1.12 5.93
C LEU A 133 11.41 -2.59 5.58
N VAL A 134 11.79 -3.01 4.37
CA VAL A 134 11.64 -4.40 3.92
C VAL A 134 12.47 -5.32 4.81
N LYS A 135 13.73 -4.98 5.08
CA LYS A 135 14.59 -5.76 5.96
C LYS A 135 13.94 -5.92 7.33
N PHE A 136 13.51 -4.81 7.94
CA PHE A 136 12.84 -4.82 9.23
C PHE A 136 11.61 -5.74 9.24
N PHE A 137 10.71 -5.63 8.26
CA PHE A 137 9.53 -6.47 8.21
C PHE A 137 9.86 -7.95 7.97
N ARG A 138 10.86 -8.26 7.14
CA ARG A 138 11.30 -9.63 6.87
C ARG A 138 11.95 -10.28 8.09
N ASP A 139 12.74 -9.52 8.85
CA ASP A 139 13.35 -9.99 10.10
C ASP A 139 12.28 -10.34 11.17
N HIS A 140 11.10 -9.71 11.10
CA HIS A 140 9.93 -10.02 11.93
C HIS A 140 8.94 -10.99 11.26
N GLY A 141 9.38 -11.75 10.26
CA GLY A 141 8.60 -12.84 9.66
C GLY A 141 7.49 -12.43 8.71
N VAL A 142 7.28 -11.13 8.45
CA VAL A 142 6.29 -10.66 7.47
C VAL A 142 6.73 -11.11 6.09
N LYS A 143 5.83 -11.78 5.34
CA LYS A 143 6.14 -12.32 3.99
C LYS A 143 5.56 -11.49 2.86
N VAL A 144 4.51 -10.71 3.13
CA VAL A 144 3.81 -9.92 2.12
C VAL A 144 3.91 -8.44 2.48
N ILE A 145 4.48 -7.66 1.57
CA ILE A 145 4.58 -6.20 1.70
C ILE A 145 3.95 -5.61 0.46
N PHE A 146 2.85 -4.90 0.68
CA PHE A 146 2.12 -4.20 -0.34
C PHE A 146 2.54 -2.73 -0.45
N VAL A 147 2.53 -2.21 -1.66
CA VAL A 147 2.45 -0.75 -1.92
C VAL A 147 1.03 -0.42 -2.34
N ASP A 148 0.44 0.54 -1.64
CA ASP A 148 -0.87 1.12 -1.92
C ASP A 148 -0.68 2.47 -2.63
N SER A 149 -1.07 2.51 -3.91
CA SER A 149 -1.05 3.73 -4.69
C SER A 149 -2.03 3.63 -5.85
N ASP A 150 -2.97 4.56 -5.87
CA ASP A 150 -3.83 4.81 -7.04
C ASP A 150 -3.00 5.20 -8.28
N GLY A 151 -3.62 5.12 -9.44
CA GLY A 151 -3.00 5.41 -10.73
C GLY A 151 -2.31 4.22 -11.39
N ASN A 152 -1.56 4.51 -12.44
CA ASN A 152 -0.79 3.51 -13.16
C ASN A 152 0.62 3.39 -12.56
N ILE A 153 0.79 2.39 -11.70
CA ILE A 153 2.05 2.11 -11.00
C ILE A 153 2.93 1.07 -11.70
N GLU A 154 2.50 0.53 -12.83
CA GLU A 154 3.18 -0.56 -13.53
C GLU A 154 4.69 -0.29 -13.78
N PRO A 155 5.13 0.93 -14.14
CA PRO A 155 6.56 1.22 -14.36
C PRO A 155 7.44 1.04 -13.11
N LEU A 156 6.88 1.08 -11.89
CA LEU A 156 7.63 0.95 -10.64
C LEU A 156 7.69 -0.49 -10.10
N ILE A 157 6.77 -1.36 -10.54
CA ILE A 157 6.69 -2.77 -10.09
C ILE A 157 8.04 -3.50 -10.19
N PRO A 158 8.81 -3.41 -11.30
CA PRO A 158 10.09 -4.11 -11.40
C PRO A 158 11.13 -3.65 -10.36
N ILE A 159 11.04 -2.41 -9.87
CA ILE A 159 11.96 -1.92 -8.84
C ILE A 159 11.54 -2.40 -7.47
N TRP A 160 10.26 -2.29 -7.12
CA TRP A 160 9.72 -2.81 -5.87
C TRP A 160 10.03 -4.30 -5.67
N LEU A 161 9.84 -5.12 -6.72
CA LEU A 161 10.18 -6.54 -6.69
C LEU A 161 11.66 -6.80 -6.36
N LYS A 162 12.57 -5.98 -6.91
CA LYS A 162 14.03 -6.08 -6.62
C LYS A 162 14.37 -5.65 -5.19
N LEU A 163 13.59 -4.73 -4.62
CA LEU A 163 13.75 -4.27 -3.24
C LEU A 163 13.07 -5.20 -2.23
N GLY A 164 12.39 -6.26 -2.68
CA GLY A 164 11.73 -7.24 -1.82
C GLY A 164 10.27 -6.92 -1.46
N ILE A 165 9.70 -5.86 -2.02
CA ILE A 165 8.26 -5.58 -2.00
C ILE A 165 7.58 -6.45 -3.05
N ASN A 166 6.55 -7.20 -2.68
CA ASN A 166 5.96 -8.24 -3.51
C ASN A 166 4.45 -8.11 -3.73
N GLY A 167 3.82 -7.07 -3.17
CA GLY A 167 2.39 -6.81 -3.29
C GLY A 167 2.08 -5.42 -3.86
N ILE A 168 0.96 -5.30 -4.59
CA ILE A 168 0.36 -4.01 -4.96
C ILE A 168 -1.15 -3.98 -4.69
N LEU A 169 -1.66 -2.80 -4.36
CA LEU A 169 -3.07 -2.44 -4.29
C LEU A 169 -3.26 -0.95 -4.64
N PRO A 170 -4.47 -0.49 -5.02
CA PRO A 170 -5.69 -1.28 -5.25
C PRO A 170 -5.83 -1.80 -6.70
N CYS A 171 -4.81 -1.59 -7.54
CA CYS A 171 -4.81 -1.92 -8.97
C CYS A 171 -5.91 -1.17 -9.76
N GLU A 172 -5.88 0.17 -9.72
CA GLU A 172 -6.92 1.04 -10.29
C GLU A 172 -7.20 0.78 -11.79
N VAL A 173 -8.38 0.25 -12.10
CA VAL A 173 -8.82 -0.10 -13.46
C VAL A 173 -9.02 1.16 -14.30
N ALA A 174 -9.46 2.26 -13.69
CA ALA A 174 -9.62 3.55 -14.36
C ALA A 174 -8.29 4.17 -14.82
N ALA A 175 -7.15 3.69 -14.30
CA ALA A 175 -5.79 4.02 -14.75
C ALA A 175 -5.21 3.00 -15.75
N GLY A 176 -6.02 2.04 -16.21
CA GLY A 176 -5.62 1.01 -17.16
C GLY A 176 -4.87 -0.16 -16.53
N MET A 177 -4.88 -0.30 -15.20
CA MET A 177 -4.30 -1.46 -14.53
C MET A 177 -5.20 -2.69 -14.76
N ASP A 178 -4.69 -3.66 -15.51
CA ASP A 178 -5.37 -4.94 -15.76
C ASP A 178 -4.64 -6.05 -15.00
N VAL A 179 -5.25 -6.51 -13.91
CA VAL A 179 -4.69 -7.56 -13.03
C VAL A 179 -4.43 -8.88 -13.76
N VAL A 180 -5.18 -9.22 -14.82
CA VAL A 180 -4.93 -10.45 -15.60
C VAL A 180 -3.65 -10.30 -16.41
N LYS A 181 -3.44 -9.13 -17.03
CA LYS A 181 -2.20 -8.83 -17.77
C LYS A 181 -1.00 -8.74 -16.82
N LEU A 182 -1.16 -8.07 -15.68
CA LEU A 182 -0.13 -7.96 -14.65
C LEU A 182 0.25 -9.32 -14.07
N GLY A 183 -0.74 -10.19 -13.77
CA GLY A 183 -0.49 -11.54 -13.26
C GLY A 183 0.23 -12.44 -14.27
N LYS A 184 0.05 -12.23 -15.58
CA LYS A 184 0.84 -12.90 -16.63
C LYS A 184 2.26 -12.35 -16.72
N LYS A 185 2.41 -11.01 -16.66
CA LYS A 185 3.71 -10.33 -16.77
C LYS A 185 4.60 -10.52 -15.54
N TYR A 186 3.99 -10.61 -14.35
CA TYR A 186 4.66 -10.75 -13.06
C TYR A 186 4.07 -11.94 -12.27
N PRO A 187 4.46 -13.19 -12.58
CA PRO A 187 3.83 -14.39 -12.01
C PRO A 187 3.89 -14.48 -10.48
N GLY A 188 4.91 -13.91 -9.84
CA GLY A 188 5.07 -13.87 -8.39
C GLY A 188 4.47 -12.64 -7.69
N LEU A 189 3.90 -11.68 -8.44
CA LEU A 189 3.31 -10.48 -7.87
C LEU A 189 2.01 -10.81 -7.13
N ILE A 190 1.90 -10.33 -5.90
CA ILE A 190 0.69 -10.40 -5.11
C ILE A 190 -0.15 -9.16 -5.44
N MET A 191 -1.43 -9.35 -5.72
CA MET A 191 -2.34 -8.26 -6.08
C MET A 191 -3.57 -8.30 -5.20
N MET A 192 -4.02 -7.15 -4.74
CA MET A 192 -5.28 -6.97 -4.03
C MET A 192 -6.11 -5.89 -4.74
N GLY A 193 -7.41 -6.15 -4.90
CA GLY A 193 -8.33 -5.26 -5.63
C GLY A 193 -8.43 -5.57 -7.12
N GLY A 194 -8.53 -4.52 -7.94
CA GLY A 194 -8.54 -4.60 -9.40
C GLY A 194 -9.86 -4.98 -10.06
N ILE A 195 -10.97 -5.11 -9.31
CA ILE A 195 -12.32 -5.16 -9.88
C ILE A 195 -12.84 -3.74 -10.10
N ASP A 196 -13.35 -3.46 -11.29
CA ASP A 196 -13.88 -2.16 -11.64
C ASP A 196 -15.20 -1.88 -10.91
N LYS A 197 -15.13 -1.06 -9.87
CA LYS A 197 -16.30 -0.62 -9.08
C LYS A 197 -17.42 0.01 -9.92
N ARG A 198 -17.11 0.58 -11.10
CA ARG A 198 -18.11 1.20 -11.99
C ARG A 198 -19.01 0.17 -12.66
N GLU A 199 -18.57 -1.08 -12.78
CA GLU A 199 -19.40 -2.17 -13.30
C GLU A 199 -20.44 -2.62 -12.28
N LEU A 200 -20.19 -2.41 -10.97
CA LEU A 200 -21.13 -2.76 -9.90
C LEU A 200 -22.35 -1.84 -9.85
N SER A 201 -22.24 -0.59 -10.31
CA SER A 201 -23.38 0.34 -10.40
C SER A 201 -24.30 0.06 -11.61
N LYS A 202 -23.95 -0.89 -12.48
CA LYS A 202 -24.72 -1.24 -13.69
C LYS A 202 -25.70 -2.38 -13.40
N ASP A 203 -25.62 -3.48 -14.15
CA ASP A 203 -26.44 -4.66 -14.01
C ASP A 203 -25.63 -5.90 -13.60
N ILE A 204 -26.34 -6.98 -13.27
CA ILE A 204 -25.76 -8.25 -12.83
C ILE A 204 -24.85 -8.88 -13.89
N GLU A 205 -25.15 -8.69 -15.18
CA GLU A 205 -24.35 -9.23 -16.27
C GLU A 205 -23.02 -8.50 -16.42
N ALA A 206 -23.00 -7.17 -16.23
CA ALA A 206 -21.78 -6.37 -16.18
C ALA A 206 -20.85 -6.85 -15.05
N ILE A 207 -21.40 -7.04 -13.84
CA ILE A 207 -20.65 -7.56 -12.68
C ILE A 207 -20.08 -8.94 -13.00
N LYS A 208 -20.92 -9.85 -13.50
CA LYS A 208 -20.53 -11.22 -13.85
C LYS A 208 -19.40 -11.22 -14.88
N LYS A 209 -19.51 -10.42 -15.94
CA LYS A 209 -18.49 -10.31 -16.99
C LYS A 209 -17.15 -9.81 -16.43
N GLU A 210 -17.19 -8.76 -15.63
CA GLU A 210 -16.00 -8.17 -15.02
C GLU A 210 -15.28 -9.16 -14.08
N VAL A 211 -16.04 -9.80 -13.20
CA VAL A 211 -15.51 -10.75 -12.20
C VAL A 211 -14.99 -12.03 -12.87
N THR A 212 -15.75 -12.62 -13.80
CA THR A 212 -15.36 -13.90 -14.45
C THR A 212 -14.16 -13.76 -15.39
N TYR A 213 -13.91 -12.56 -15.94
CA TYR A 213 -12.69 -12.28 -16.68
C TYR A 213 -11.45 -12.28 -15.76
N LYS A 214 -11.56 -11.68 -14.57
CA LYS A 214 -10.41 -11.42 -13.68
C LYS A 214 -10.14 -12.52 -12.67
N VAL A 215 -11.16 -12.98 -11.97
CA VAL A 215 -11.01 -13.79 -10.75
C VAL A 215 -10.54 -15.23 -11.03
N PRO A 216 -11.21 -16.03 -11.87
CA PRO A 216 -10.82 -17.44 -12.08
C PRO A 216 -9.35 -17.66 -12.50
N PRO A 217 -8.78 -16.94 -13.49
CA PRO A 217 -7.39 -17.16 -13.88
C PRO A 217 -6.40 -16.76 -12.77
N LEU A 218 -6.71 -15.72 -11.99
CA LEU A 218 -5.83 -15.22 -10.94
C LEU A 218 -5.91 -16.03 -9.65
N VAL A 219 -7.09 -16.57 -9.30
CA VAL A 219 -7.24 -17.54 -8.20
C VAL A 219 -6.44 -18.80 -8.52
N LYS A 220 -6.52 -19.32 -9.75
CA LYS A 220 -5.71 -20.47 -10.20
C LYS A 220 -4.20 -20.17 -10.12
N ARG A 221 -3.78 -18.95 -10.45
CA ARG A 221 -2.39 -18.48 -10.33
C ARG A 221 -1.92 -18.37 -8.87
N ARG A 222 -2.85 -18.17 -7.92
CA ARG A 222 -2.61 -17.77 -6.52
C ARG A 222 -2.05 -16.33 -6.40
N GLY A 223 -1.93 -15.83 -5.18
CA GLY A 223 -1.41 -14.49 -4.91
C GLY A 223 -2.34 -13.37 -5.40
N TYR A 224 -3.65 -13.61 -5.42
CA TYR A 224 -4.65 -12.61 -5.78
C TYR A 224 -5.77 -12.57 -4.74
N PHE A 225 -6.04 -11.37 -4.23
CA PHE A 225 -7.11 -11.08 -3.29
C PHE A 225 -8.14 -10.20 -4.01
N PRO A 226 -9.17 -10.80 -4.63
CA PRO A 226 -10.12 -10.05 -5.43
C PRO A 226 -10.96 -9.11 -4.55
N GLY A 227 -11.13 -7.89 -5.04
CA GLY A 227 -11.93 -6.84 -4.42
C GLY A 227 -12.06 -5.68 -5.39
N VAL A 228 -12.91 -4.71 -5.06
CA VAL A 228 -12.98 -3.47 -5.82
C VAL A 228 -11.62 -2.75 -5.81
N ASP A 229 -11.37 -2.00 -6.88
CA ASP A 229 -10.12 -1.29 -7.13
C ASP A 229 -9.99 0.07 -6.39
N HIS A 230 -10.91 0.38 -5.47
CA HIS A 230 -10.85 1.42 -4.42
C HIS A 230 -12.13 1.29 -3.56
N ALA A 231 -12.43 2.30 -2.74
CA ALA A 231 -13.72 2.45 -2.06
C ALA A 231 -14.94 2.30 -2.98
N GLU A 232 -15.96 1.61 -2.47
CA GLU A 232 -17.27 1.46 -3.10
C GLU A 232 -18.02 2.80 -3.09
N PRO A 233 -18.42 3.32 -4.27
CA PRO A 233 -19.16 4.56 -4.33
C PRO A 233 -20.63 4.31 -3.93
N PRO A 234 -21.30 5.32 -3.35
CA PRO A 234 -22.63 5.17 -2.74
C PRO A 234 -23.75 4.88 -3.74
N ASP A 235 -23.48 4.98 -5.04
CA ASP A 235 -24.41 4.68 -6.14
C ASP A 235 -24.51 3.19 -6.48
N ILE A 236 -23.68 2.32 -5.89
CA ILE A 236 -23.81 0.86 -6.07
C ILE A 236 -25.07 0.37 -5.32
N PRO A 237 -26.05 -0.24 -6.01
CA PRO A 237 -27.19 -0.85 -5.34
C PRO A 237 -26.76 -1.99 -4.42
N LEU A 238 -27.33 -2.08 -3.21
CA LEU A 238 -27.01 -3.14 -2.25
C LEU A 238 -27.10 -4.54 -2.87
N LYS A 239 -28.17 -4.81 -3.64
CA LYS A 239 -28.37 -6.09 -4.35
C LYS A 239 -27.21 -6.44 -5.29
N ASN A 240 -26.64 -5.44 -5.97
CA ASN A 240 -25.51 -5.64 -6.87
C ASN A 240 -24.24 -5.99 -6.08
N PHE A 241 -24.02 -5.30 -4.95
CA PHE A 241 -22.91 -5.61 -4.05
C PHE A 241 -23.03 -7.00 -3.41
N GLU A 242 -24.22 -7.39 -2.96
CA GLU A 242 -24.49 -8.74 -2.43
C GLU A 242 -24.24 -9.83 -3.48
N TYR A 243 -24.66 -9.61 -4.72
CA TYR A 243 -24.37 -10.52 -5.83
C TYR A 243 -22.87 -10.61 -6.10
N PHE A 244 -22.17 -9.47 -6.15
CA PHE A 244 -20.71 -9.41 -6.31
C PHE A 244 -19.99 -10.23 -5.23
N VAL A 245 -20.33 -10.03 -3.95
CA VAL A 245 -19.75 -10.76 -2.82
C VAL A 245 -20.04 -12.26 -2.92
N SER A 246 -21.27 -12.65 -3.26
CA SER A 246 -21.66 -14.05 -3.42
C SER A 246 -20.86 -14.72 -4.53
N LEU A 247 -20.72 -14.05 -5.68
CA LEU A 247 -19.92 -14.55 -6.80
C LEU A 247 -18.42 -14.69 -6.44
N LEU A 248 -17.86 -13.75 -5.68
CA LEU A 248 -16.48 -13.88 -5.19
C LEU A 248 -16.32 -15.07 -4.25
N LYS A 249 -17.25 -15.29 -3.31
CA LYS A 249 -17.22 -16.45 -2.40
C LYS A 249 -17.21 -17.76 -3.19
N ASP A 250 -18.09 -17.89 -4.17
CA ASP A 250 -18.19 -19.09 -5.02
C ASP A 250 -16.88 -19.33 -5.79
N LEU A 251 -16.36 -18.30 -6.46
CA LEU A 251 -15.15 -18.40 -7.29
C LEU A 251 -13.87 -18.59 -6.47
N CYS A 252 -13.83 -18.09 -5.23
CA CYS A 252 -12.71 -18.27 -4.31
C CYS A 252 -12.83 -19.54 -3.46
N GLY A 253 -13.87 -20.35 -3.65
CA GLY A 253 -14.05 -21.63 -2.97
C GLY A 253 -14.41 -21.50 -1.49
N TRP A 254 -15.04 -20.39 -1.08
CA TRP A 254 -15.63 -20.26 0.25
C TRP A 254 -16.83 -21.21 0.32
N LYS A 255 -16.67 -22.32 1.04
CA LYS A 255 -17.78 -23.22 1.36
C LYS A 255 -18.34 -22.81 2.72
N ASN A 256 -19.66 -22.59 2.77
CA ASN A 256 -20.38 -22.38 4.04
C ASN A 256 -20.28 -23.61 4.93
#